data_AF-A0A0C9SAV9-F1
#
_entry.id   AF-A0A0C9SAV9-F1
#
_cell.length_a   1.000
_cell.length_b   1.000
_cell.length_c   1.000
_cell.angle_alpha   90.00
_cell.angle_beta   90.00
_cell.angle_gamma   90.00
#
_symmetry.space_group_name_H-M   'P 1'
#
loop_
_entity.id
_entity.type
_entity.pdbx_description
1 polymer ?
#
loop_
_entity_poly.entity_id
_entity_poly.type
_entity_poly.pdbx_seq_one_letter_code
_entity_poly.pdbx_strand_id
1 'polypeptide(L)'
;MWPDFPCLNWDIDICLSRIEDSGERWKEAISRCNFIHAVQLVLPGVSWVPEKIHTLMAAQEYQVVHNVPPKDLVAWDLVEPFVRQGKLLLLSVNTSVSHGNCVAITADGELHLSMQEDVFRMSGLEGCRSKTGSCKEHCVFGSTIDMQKQCFRPGKNNYER
;
A
#
# COMPACT_ATOMS: atom_id res chain seq x y z
N MET A 1 -18.93 -12.29 33.90
CA MET A 1 -17.60 -12.40 33.25
C MET A 1 -17.73 -11.66 31.94
N TRP A 2 -17.12 -10.46 31.85
CA TRP A 2 -17.15 -9.67 30.62
C TRP A 2 -16.27 -10.38 29.57
N PRO A 3 -16.65 -10.43 28.28
CA PRO A 3 -15.80 -11.01 27.26
C PRO A 3 -14.52 -10.17 27.15
N ASP A 4 -13.36 -10.83 27.10
CA ASP A 4 -12.10 -10.19 26.75
C ASP A 4 -12.23 -9.61 25.34
N PHE A 5 -12.37 -8.30 25.25
CA PHE A 5 -12.30 -7.61 23.95
C PHE A 5 -10.86 -7.75 23.43
N PRO A 6 -10.66 -8.09 22.15
CA PRO A 6 -9.32 -8.14 21.58
C PRO A 6 -8.66 -6.77 21.78
N CYS A 7 -7.47 -6.78 22.39
CA CYS A 7 -6.66 -5.59 22.59
C CYS A 7 -6.37 -4.97 21.22
N LEU A 8 -7.13 -3.95 20.84
CA LEU A 8 -6.75 -3.07 19.75
C LEU A 8 -5.52 -2.31 20.26
N ASN A 9 -4.35 -2.61 19.71
CA ASN A 9 -3.14 -1.82 19.96
C ASN A 9 -3.35 -0.48 19.28
N TRP A 10 -3.81 0.51 20.05
CA TRP A 10 -3.85 1.91 19.61
C TRP A 10 -2.56 2.57 20.05
N ASP A 11 -1.62 2.71 19.12
CA ASP A 11 -0.48 3.60 19.30
C ASP A 11 -0.81 4.93 18.62
N ILE A 12 -0.81 6.01 19.39
CA ILE A 12 -1.02 7.38 18.91
C ILE A 12 0.27 8.14 19.18
N ASP A 13 1.00 8.46 18.12
CA ASP A 13 2.18 9.31 18.19
C ASP A 13 1.78 10.78 18.03
N ILE A 14 2.07 11.61 19.04
CA ILE A 14 1.86 13.06 18.99
C ILE A 14 3.22 13.73 18.85
N CYS A 15 3.42 14.44 17.74
CA CYS A 15 4.62 15.23 17.50
C CYS A 15 4.28 16.72 17.39
N LEU A 16 4.99 17.55 18.16
CA LEU A 16 4.94 19.00 18.04
C LEU A 16 6.24 19.48 17.40
N SER A 17 6.12 20.22 16.30
CA SER A 17 7.27 20.85 15.61
C SER A 17 6.86 22.21 15.08
N ARG A 18 7.83 23.11 14.90
CA ARG A 18 7.60 24.39 14.21
C ARG A 18 7.95 24.23 12.74
N ILE A 19 7.21 24.89 11.86
CA ILE A 19 7.46 24.84 10.41
C ILE A 19 8.87 25.39 10.07
N GLU A 20 9.39 26.31 10.89
CA GLU A 20 10.71 26.91 10.78
C GLU A 20 11.86 25.97 11.20
N ASP A 21 11.55 24.87 11.89
CA ASP A 21 12.56 23.88 12.24
C ASP A 21 12.99 23.14 10.98
N SER A 22 14.28 23.27 10.62
CA SER A 22 14.93 22.63 9.47
C SER A 22 14.84 21.09 9.45
N GLY A 23 14.37 20.47 10.53
CA GLY A 23 14.02 19.06 10.57
C GLY A 23 12.67 18.80 9.89
N GLU A 24 12.68 18.56 8.58
CA GLU A 24 11.49 18.21 7.78
C GLU A 24 10.92 16.81 8.10
N ARG A 25 10.95 16.40 9.38
CA ARG A 25 10.48 15.09 9.87
C ARG A 25 9.03 14.79 9.48
N TRP A 26 8.19 15.81 9.40
CA TRP A 26 6.81 15.67 8.95
C TRP A 26 6.73 15.28 7.47
N LYS A 27 7.65 15.76 6.62
CA LYS A 27 7.72 15.32 5.22
C LYS A 27 8.13 13.86 5.13
N GLU A 28 9.09 13.45 5.96
CA GLU A 28 9.50 12.05 6.03
C GLU A 28 8.33 11.17 6.50
N ALA A 29 7.60 11.57 7.53
CA ALA A 29 6.42 10.87 8.02
C ALA A 29 5.34 10.72 6.94
N ILE A 30 5.03 11.79 6.21
CA ILE A 30 4.08 11.74 5.09
C ILE A 30 4.61 10.84 3.97
N SER A 31 5.90 10.93 3.64
CA SER A 31 6.52 10.14 2.56
C SER A 31 6.54 8.64 2.84
N ARG A 32 6.49 8.24 4.12
CA ARG A 32 6.39 6.83 4.56
C ARG A 32 4.97 6.28 4.41
N CYS A 33 3.95 7.14 4.28
CA CYS A 33 2.57 6.71 4.08
C CYS A 33 2.30 6.42 2.60
N ASN A 34 2.40 5.14 2.20
CA ASN A 34 2.12 4.73 0.82
C ASN A 34 0.65 4.90 0.41
N PHE A 35 -0.29 4.60 1.32
CA PHE A 35 -1.72 4.56 1.00
C PHE A 35 -2.52 5.46 1.94
N ILE A 36 -3.04 6.56 1.42
CA ILE A 36 -3.88 7.52 2.16
C ILE A 36 -5.29 7.47 1.57
N HIS A 37 -6.26 7.05 2.40
CA HIS A 37 -7.65 6.97 1.96
C HIS A 37 -8.40 8.30 2.06
N ALA A 38 -8.11 9.08 3.10
CA ALA A 38 -8.82 10.32 3.38
C ALA A 38 -7.89 11.37 3.98
N VAL A 39 -8.04 12.61 3.53
CA VAL A 39 -7.39 13.79 4.10
C VAL A 39 -8.50 14.76 4.49
N GLN A 40 -8.47 15.21 5.73
CA GLN A 40 -9.45 16.17 6.26
C GLN A 40 -8.74 17.42 6.73
N LEU A 41 -9.27 18.59 6.34
CA LEU A 41 -8.76 19.89 6.74
C LEU A 41 -9.86 20.64 7.50
N VAL A 42 -9.55 21.06 8.73
CA VAL A 42 -10.46 21.85 9.57
C VAL A 42 -9.88 23.25 9.73
N LEU A 43 -10.62 24.26 9.28
CA LEU A 43 -10.23 25.68 9.37
C LEU A 43 -11.18 26.41 10.34
N PRO A 44 -10.81 26.56 11.62
CA PRO A 44 -11.65 27.26 12.57
C PRO A 44 -11.66 28.78 12.28
N GLY A 45 -12.85 29.40 12.36
CA GLY A 45 -12.99 30.86 12.31
C GLY A 45 -12.86 31.50 10.92
N VAL A 46 -12.84 30.71 9.85
CA VAL A 46 -12.88 31.24 8.47
C VAL A 46 -14.32 31.33 7.97
N SER A 47 -14.66 32.43 7.30
CA SER A 47 -15.98 32.64 6.68
C SER A 47 -16.06 32.11 5.25
N TRP A 48 -14.93 31.91 4.58
CA TRP A 48 -14.83 31.23 3.29
C TRP A 48 -13.48 30.51 3.16
N VAL A 49 -13.43 29.50 2.30
CA VAL A 49 -12.21 28.73 2.01
C VAL A 49 -11.49 29.36 0.81
N PRO A 50 -10.17 29.60 0.86
CA PRO A 50 -9.42 30.12 -0.28
C PRO A 50 -9.47 29.21 -1.51
N GLU A 51 -9.61 29.79 -2.71
CA GLU A 51 -9.74 29.05 -3.98
C GLU A 51 -8.57 28.09 -4.26
N LYS A 52 -7.36 28.46 -3.81
CA LYS A 52 -6.18 27.61 -3.92
C LYS A 52 -6.36 26.27 -3.19
N ILE A 53 -7.07 26.26 -2.06
CA ILE A 53 -7.36 25.04 -1.30
C ILE A 53 -8.39 24.19 -2.04
N HIS A 54 -9.42 24.81 -2.61
CA HIS A 54 -10.40 24.11 -3.44
C HIS A 54 -9.73 23.40 -4.62
N THR A 55 -8.84 24.10 -5.32
CA THR A 55 -8.09 23.54 -6.45
C THR A 55 -7.21 22.37 -6.01
N LEU A 56 -6.51 22.48 -4.88
CA LEU A 56 -5.67 21.40 -4.35
C LEU A 56 -6.47 20.16 -3.95
N MET A 57 -7.65 20.35 -3.36
CA MET A 57 -8.53 19.23 -3.00
C MET A 57 -9.14 18.55 -4.25
N ALA A 58 -9.43 19.33 -5.29
CA ALA A 58 -9.97 18.81 -6.55
C ALA A 58 -8.93 18.07 -7.40
N ALA A 59 -7.63 18.39 -7.24
CA ALA A 59 -6.54 17.78 -8.00
C ALA A 59 -6.20 16.33 -7.60
N GLN A 60 -6.98 15.71 -6.71
CA GLN A 60 -6.78 14.31 -6.33
C GLN A 60 -7.29 13.38 -7.44
N GLU A 61 -6.37 12.94 -8.30
CA GLU A 61 -6.68 12.00 -9.37
C GLU A 61 -6.17 10.60 -8.99
N TYR A 62 -7.09 9.65 -8.91
CA TYR A 62 -6.78 8.22 -8.91
C TYR A 62 -7.67 7.52 -9.93
N GLN A 63 -7.20 6.40 -10.45
CA GLN A 63 -7.93 5.61 -11.43
C GLN A 63 -8.28 4.25 -10.81
N VAL A 64 -9.51 3.80 -11.07
CA VAL A 64 -9.95 2.45 -10.72
C VAL A 64 -10.02 1.65 -12.00
N VAL A 65 -9.24 0.57 -12.06
CA VAL A 65 -9.22 -0.36 -13.18
C VAL A 65 -9.80 -1.69 -12.72
N HIS A 66 -10.70 -2.26 -13.51
CA HIS A 66 -11.39 -3.50 -13.18
C HIS A 66 -10.73 -4.70 -13.86
N ASN A 67 -10.82 -5.85 -13.19
CA ASN A 67 -10.41 -7.16 -13.72
C ASN A 67 -8.96 -7.22 -14.21
N VAL A 68 -8.03 -6.53 -13.52
CA VAL A 68 -6.60 -6.57 -13.83
C VAL A 68 -6.00 -7.89 -13.34
N PRO A 69 -5.47 -8.75 -14.23
CA PRO A 69 -4.74 -9.95 -13.85
C PRO A 69 -3.45 -9.60 -13.09
N PRO A 70 -3.10 -10.31 -12.00
CA PRO A 70 -1.86 -10.04 -11.25
C PRO A 70 -0.59 -10.13 -12.10
N LYS A 71 -0.56 -10.99 -13.12
CA LYS A 71 0.56 -11.11 -14.07
C LYS A 71 0.83 -9.83 -14.87
N ASP A 72 -0.19 -9.01 -15.10
CA ASP A 72 -0.05 -7.78 -15.88
C ASP A 72 0.59 -6.67 -15.02
N LEU A 73 0.55 -6.82 -13.69
CA LEU A 73 1.22 -5.93 -12.75
C LEU A 73 2.74 -6.10 -12.72
N VAL A 74 3.24 -7.25 -13.19
CA VAL A 74 4.67 -7.53 -13.33
C VAL A 74 5.14 -7.44 -14.78
N ALA A 75 4.24 -7.12 -15.71
CA ALA A 75 4.60 -6.98 -17.11
C ALA A 75 5.67 -5.89 -17.28
N TRP A 76 6.70 -6.21 -18.06
CA TRP A 76 7.83 -5.32 -18.27
C TRP A 76 7.44 -3.93 -18.79
N ASP A 77 6.41 -3.86 -19.64
CA ASP A 77 5.87 -2.62 -20.20
C ASP A 77 5.23 -1.72 -19.13
N LEU A 78 4.89 -2.27 -17.96
CA LEU A 78 4.45 -1.52 -16.79
C LEU A 78 5.62 -1.26 -15.83
N VAL A 79 6.42 -2.27 -15.53
CA VAL A 79 7.51 -2.19 -14.55
C VAL A 79 8.58 -1.17 -14.95
N GLU A 80 9.07 -1.22 -16.19
CA GLU A 80 10.18 -0.37 -16.62
C GLU A 80 9.83 1.13 -16.58
N PRO A 81 8.74 1.62 -17.21
CA PRO A 81 8.42 3.03 -17.20
C PRO A 81 7.79 3.51 -15.88
N PHE A 82 6.88 2.75 -15.26
CA PHE A 82 6.11 3.28 -14.12
C PHE A 82 6.71 2.96 -12.76
N VAL A 83 7.37 1.80 -12.62
CA VAL A 83 7.96 1.39 -11.35
C VAL A 83 9.41 1.85 -11.27
N ARG A 84 10.25 1.58 -12.27
CA ARG A 84 11.69 1.88 -12.19
C ARG A 84 12.04 3.31 -12.53
N GLN A 85 11.41 3.85 -13.56
CA GLN A 85 11.63 5.24 -14.00
C GLN A 85 10.67 6.22 -13.32
N GLY A 86 9.62 5.72 -12.66
CA GLY A 86 8.56 6.50 -12.04
C GLY A 86 8.28 6.10 -10.59
N LYS A 87 7.07 6.40 -10.14
CA LYS A 87 6.51 5.93 -8.86
C LYS A 87 5.09 5.48 -9.10
N LEU A 88 4.82 4.21 -8.87
CA LEU A 88 3.50 3.62 -9.00
C LEU A 88 2.96 3.24 -7.62
N LEU A 89 1.76 3.71 -7.31
CA LEU A 89 1.00 3.27 -6.15
C LEU A 89 -0.25 2.54 -6.65
N LEU A 90 -0.45 1.32 -6.17
CA LEU A 90 -1.60 0.50 -6.54
C LEU A 90 -2.10 -0.28 -5.33
N LEU A 91 -3.41 -0.40 -5.21
CA LEU A 91 -4.04 -1.18 -4.13
C LEU A 91 -5.28 -1.89 -4.69
N SER A 92 -5.44 -3.17 -4.33
CA SER A 92 -6.67 -3.90 -4.61
C SER A 92 -7.84 -3.32 -3.82
N VAL A 93 -8.95 -3.05 -4.51
CA VAL A 93 -10.15 -2.44 -3.92
C VAL A 93 -11.18 -3.53 -3.62
N ASN A 94 -11.98 -3.33 -2.58
CA ASN A 94 -13.05 -4.25 -2.14
C ASN A 94 -12.56 -5.65 -1.74
N THR A 95 -11.30 -5.78 -1.31
CA THR A 95 -10.72 -7.02 -0.77
C THR A 95 -10.29 -6.82 0.67
N SER A 96 -10.50 -7.83 1.53
CA SER A 96 -10.07 -7.79 2.93
C SER A 96 -8.79 -8.60 3.13
N VAL A 97 -7.78 -8.01 3.76
CA VAL A 97 -6.51 -8.70 4.09
C VAL A 97 -6.75 -9.98 4.90
N SER A 98 -7.79 -10.02 5.73
CA SER A 98 -8.09 -11.16 6.59
C SER A 98 -8.86 -12.28 5.89
N HIS A 99 -9.59 -12.00 4.80
CA HIS A 99 -10.55 -12.95 4.22
C HIS A 99 -10.50 -13.05 2.69
N GLY A 100 -9.55 -12.36 2.05
CA GLY A 100 -9.41 -12.35 0.61
C GLY A 100 -7.97 -12.19 0.20
N ASN A 101 -7.76 -12.23 -1.12
CA ASN A 101 -6.47 -12.00 -1.72
C ASN A 101 -6.33 -10.51 -2.01
N CYS A 102 -5.29 -9.88 -1.47
CA CYS A 102 -5.00 -8.47 -1.67
C CYS A 102 -3.67 -8.30 -2.40
N VAL A 103 -3.59 -7.23 -3.19
CA VAL A 103 -2.39 -6.85 -3.94
C VAL A 103 -2.13 -5.38 -3.71
N ALA A 104 -0.86 -5.02 -3.49
CA ALA A 104 -0.44 -3.64 -3.37
C ALA A 104 0.91 -3.41 -4.06
N ILE A 105 1.09 -2.27 -4.69
CA ILE A 105 2.40 -1.78 -5.16
C ILE A 105 2.70 -0.50 -4.40
N THR A 106 3.86 -0.47 -3.75
CA THR A 106 4.35 0.68 -2.97
C THR A 106 5.28 1.54 -3.81
N ALA A 107 5.49 2.79 -3.38
CA ALA A 107 6.23 3.78 -4.17
C ALA A 107 7.73 3.47 -4.33
N ASP A 108 8.27 2.56 -3.54
CA ASP A 108 9.62 1.98 -3.66
C ASP A 108 9.71 0.88 -4.72
N GLY A 109 8.58 0.44 -5.29
CA GLY A 109 8.53 -0.56 -6.35
C GLY A 109 8.47 -2.00 -5.85
N GLU A 110 8.07 -2.21 -4.61
CA GLU A 110 7.72 -3.54 -4.11
C GLU A 110 6.27 -3.90 -4.44
N LEU A 111 6.05 -5.11 -4.95
CA LEU A 111 4.74 -5.74 -5.12
C LEU A 111 4.48 -6.64 -3.92
N HIS A 112 3.50 -6.27 -3.11
CA HIS A 112 3.05 -7.04 -1.96
C HIS A 112 1.79 -7.84 -2.31
N LEU A 113 1.82 -9.12 -1.98
CA LEU A 113 0.72 -10.06 -2.17
C LEU A 113 0.33 -10.63 -0.81
N SER A 114 -0.93 -10.47 -0.45
CA SER A 114 -1.55 -11.12 0.71
C SER A 114 -2.52 -12.16 0.18
N MET A 115 -2.25 -13.44 0.42
CA MET A 115 -3.00 -14.55 -0.17
C MET A 115 -3.55 -15.48 0.91
N GLN A 116 -4.68 -16.10 0.62
CA GLN A 116 -5.17 -17.24 1.38
C GLN A 116 -4.28 -18.47 1.16
N GLU A 117 -4.30 -19.40 2.11
CA GLU A 117 -3.40 -20.56 2.14
C GLU A 117 -3.46 -21.43 0.87
N ASP A 118 -4.65 -21.64 0.31
CA ASP A 118 -4.87 -22.40 -0.92
C ASP A 118 -4.21 -21.72 -2.12
N VAL A 119 -4.48 -20.43 -2.32
CA VAL A 119 -3.91 -19.63 -3.42
C VAL A 119 -2.39 -19.50 -3.28
N PHE A 120 -1.89 -19.32 -2.06
CA PHE A 120 -0.46 -19.24 -1.79
C PHE A 120 0.28 -20.55 -2.14
N ARG A 121 -0.30 -21.69 -1.77
CA ARG A 121 0.31 -23.00 -2.11
C ARG A 121 0.29 -23.27 -3.60
N MET A 122 -0.77 -22.85 -4.29
CA MET A 122 -0.89 -22.99 -5.74
C MET A 122 0.05 -22.05 -6.50
N SER A 123 0.34 -20.86 -5.97
CA SER A 123 1.18 -19.88 -6.65
C SER A 123 2.65 -20.26 -6.68
N GLY A 124 3.12 -21.08 -5.73
CA GLY A 124 4.53 -21.48 -5.64
C GLY A 124 5.48 -20.33 -5.30
N LEU A 125 4.94 -19.20 -4.84
CA LEU A 125 5.69 -18.02 -4.42
C LEU A 125 6.33 -18.22 -3.05
N GLU A 126 7.49 -17.61 -2.87
CA GLU A 126 8.16 -17.58 -1.59
C GLU A 126 7.55 -16.50 -0.70
N GLY A 127 7.34 -16.81 0.57
CA GLY A 127 6.65 -15.93 1.49
C GLY A 127 6.53 -16.51 2.89
N CYS A 128 5.91 -15.73 3.77
CA CYS A 128 5.76 -16.07 5.19
C CYS A 128 4.31 -15.95 5.61
N ARG A 129 3.90 -16.74 6.61
CA ARG A 129 2.59 -16.58 7.24
C ARG A 129 2.48 -15.18 7.84
N SER A 130 1.46 -14.43 7.44
CA SER A 130 1.16 -13.11 7.98
C SER A 130 0.64 -13.24 9.42
N LYS A 131 1.16 -12.40 10.32
CA LYS A 131 0.62 -12.26 11.68
C LYS A 131 -0.74 -11.55 11.68
N THR A 132 -0.95 -10.67 10.70
CA THR A 132 -2.18 -9.89 10.53
C THR A 132 -3.14 -10.65 9.63
N GLY A 133 -4.40 -10.81 10.04
CA GLY A 133 -5.44 -11.50 9.28
C GLY A 133 -5.43 -13.03 9.39
N SER A 134 -4.38 -13.63 9.96
CA SER A 134 -4.38 -15.05 10.31
C SER A 134 -5.07 -15.30 11.66
N CYS A 135 -5.89 -16.34 11.74
CA CYS A 135 -6.42 -16.89 12.98
C CYS A 135 -6.13 -18.40 13.06
N LYS A 136 -6.74 -19.10 14.03
CA LYS A 136 -6.59 -20.55 14.17
C LYS A 136 -7.21 -21.33 13.00
N GLU A 137 -8.28 -20.80 12.43
CA GLU A 137 -9.10 -21.45 11.40
C GLU A 137 -8.74 -21.01 9.98
N HIS A 138 -8.02 -19.89 9.85
CA HIS A 138 -7.66 -19.28 8.56
C HIS A 138 -6.23 -18.74 8.60
N CYS A 139 -5.43 -19.06 7.58
CA CYS A 139 -4.06 -18.56 7.45
C CYS A 139 -3.94 -17.66 6.23
N VAL A 140 -3.35 -16.47 6.45
CA VAL A 140 -2.95 -15.55 5.39
C VAL A 140 -1.44 -15.63 5.22
N PHE A 141 -0.97 -15.61 3.99
CA PHE A 141 0.45 -15.62 3.63
C PHE A 141 0.80 -14.34 2.87
N GLY A 142 1.92 -13.73 3.25
CA GLY A 142 2.50 -12.56 2.60
C GLY A 142 3.67 -12.97 1.72
N SER A 143 3.69 -12.47 0.49
CA SER A 143 4.84 -12.53 -0.43
C SER A 143 5.16 -11.12 -0.92
N THR A 144 6.45 -10.82 -1.08
CA THR A 144 6.91 -9.52 -1.58
C THR A 144 7.87 -9.75 -2.75
N ILE A 145 7.62 -9.07 -3.86
CA ILE A 145 8.45 -9.09 -5.06
C ILE A 145 9.02 -7.70 -5.26
N ASP A 146 10.34 -7.56 -5.15
CA ASP A 146 11.04 -6.30 -5.43
C ASP A 146 11.29 -6.19 -6.95
N MET A 147 10.56 -5.29 -7.59
CA MET A 147 10.60 -5.07 -9.05
C MET A 147 11.73 -4.10 -9.46
N GLN A 148 12.36 -3.41 -8.50
CA GLN A 148 13.51 -2.54 -8.73
C GLN A 148 14.80 -3.33 -8.93
N LYS A 149 14.87 -4.57 -8.40
CA LYS A 149 16.07 -5.41 -8.55
C LYS A 149 16.45 -5.58 -10.01
N GLN A 150 17.72 -5.35 -10.33
CA GLN A 150 18.24 -5.50 -11.69
C GLN A 150 18.04 -6.90 -12.29
N CYS A 151 17.90 -7.92 -11.45
CA CYS A 151 17.61 -9.29 -11.88
C CYS A 151 16.15 -9.50 -12.27
N PHE A 152 15.22 -8.63 -11.86
CA PHE A 152 13.81 -8.74 -12.21
C PHE A 152 13.58 -8.15 -13.60
N ARG A 153 13.88 -8.92 -14.64
CA ARG A 153 13.73 -8.51 -16.05
C ARG A 153 13.50 -9.72 -16.95
N PRO A 154 12.86 -9.55 -18.11
CA PRO A 154 12.60 -10.63 -19.06
C PRO A 154 13.85 -11.46 -19.37
N GLY A 155 13.67 -12.78 -19.48
CA GLY A 155 14.74 -13.74 -19.73
C GLY A 155 15.58 -14.11 -18.49
N LYS A 156 15.17 -13.69 -17.29
CA LYS A 156 15.76 -14.15 -16.03
C LYS A 156 14.80 -15.07 -15.29
N ASN A 157 15.31 -16.16 -14.71
CA ASN A 157 14.50 -17.19 -14.05
C ASN A 157 13.57 -16.66 -12.96
N ASN A 158 13.96 -15.59 -12.26
CA ASN A 158 13.15 -14.96 -11.21
C ASN A 158 12.03 -14.07 -11.75
N TYR A 159 12.07 -13.66 -13.01
CA TYR A 159 10.99 -12.93 -13.68
C TYR A 159 10.02 -13.89 -14.37
N GLU A 160 10.54 -14.99 -14.94
CA GLU A 160 9.73 -16.00 -15.66
C GLU A 160 9.02 -17.00 -14.72
N ARG A 161 9.45 -17.10 -13.46
CA ARG A 161 8.83 -17.94 -12.42
C ARG A 161 7.63 -17.22 -11.82
#